data_AF-G2E8W5-F1
#
_entry.id   AF-G2E8W5-F1
#
_cell.length_a   1.000
_cell.length_b   1.000
_cell.length_c   1.000
_cell.angle_alpha   90.00
_cell.angle_beta   90.00
_cell.angle_gamma   90.00
#
_symmetry.space_group_name_H-M   'P 1'
#
loop_
_entity.id
_entity.type
_entity.pdbx_description
1 polymer ?
#
loop_
_entity_poly.entity_id
_entity_poly.type
_entity_poly.pdbx_seq_one_letter_code
_entity_poly.pdbx_strand_id
1 'polypeptide(L)' 'MSGYSEERRAAIVAKLLPPQNLSPRAVAEQEGISLPTVYKWRKEARAAGRCL' A
#
# COMPACT_ATOMS: atom_id res chain seq x y z
N MET A 1 -12.58 0.93 17.80
CA MET A 1 -11.95 -0.06 16.90
C MET A 1 -11.11 0.67 15.88
N SER A 2 -9.83 0.86 16.18
CA SER A 2 -8.87 1.66 15.42
C SER A 2 -8.23 0.81 14.31
N GLY A 3 -9.05 0.36 13.36
CA GLY A 3 -8.60 -0.45 12.23
C GLY A 3 -8.03 0.41 11.11
N TYR A 4 -6.77 0.81 11.24
CA TYR A 4 -5.97 1.57 10.26
C TYR A 4 -6.49 2.99 9.93
N SER A 5 -5.84 4.03 10.46
CA SER A 5 -6.04 5.40 9.98
C SER A 5 -5.76 5.47 8.49
N GLU A 6 -6.59 6.20 7.73
CA GLU A 6 -6.44 6.35 6.29
C GLU A 6 -5.05 6.89 5.91
N GLU A 7 -4.45 7.70 6.78
CA GLU A 7 -3.08 8.22 6.67
C GLU A 7 -2.04 7.10 6.61
N ARG A 8 -2.18 6.05 7.43
CA ARG A 8 -1.26 4.91 7.43
C ARG A 8 -1.38 4.13 6.13
N ARG A 9 -2.61 3.88 5.65
CA ARG A 9 -2.82 3.23 4.36
C ARG A 9 -2.24 4.06 3.21
N ALA A 10 -2.43 5.38 3.23
CA ALA A 10 -1.90 6.29 2.21
C ALA A 10 -0.36 6.30 2.19
N ALA A 11 0.29 6.36 3.36
CA ALA A 11 1.75 6.28 3.47
C ALA A 11 2.31 4.96 2.90
N ILE A 12 1.61 3.85 3.14
CA ILE A 12 2.00 2.52 2.67
C ILE A 12 1.80 2.38 1.17
N VAL A 13 0.68 2.88 0.66
CA VAL A 13 0.43 2.96 -0.78
C VAL A 13 1.47 3.83 -1.49
N ALA A 14 1.85 4.97 -0.91
CA ALA A 14 2.88 5.85 -1.46
C ALA A 14 4.25 5.15 -1.58
N LYS A 15 4.61 4.30 -0.62
CA LYS A 15 5.81 3.45 -0.66
C LYS A 15 5.75 2.39 -1.77
N LEU A 16 4.56 1.85 -2.06
CA LEU A 16 4.33 0.80 -3.08
C LEU A 16 4.23 1.34 -4.52
N LEU A 17 3.97 2.64 -4.67
CA LEU A 17 3.87 3.32 -5.96
C LEU A 17 5.23 3.86 -6.41
N PRO A 18 5.41 4.11 -7.73
CA PRO A 18 6.53 4.93 -8.19
C PRO A 18 6.46 6.31 -7.52
N PRO A 19 7.60 6.87 -7.06
CA PRO A 19 8.97 6.57 -7.49
C PRO A 19 9.72 5.48 -6.68
N GLN A 20 9.22 5.06 -5.52
CA GLN A 20 9.95 4.12 -4.64
C GLN A 20 9.83 2.65 -5.10
N ASN A 21 8.65 2.27 -5.64
CA ASN A 21 8.34 0.93 -6.16
C ASN A 21 8.79 -0.21 -5.21
N LEU A 22 8.58 -0.03 -3.90
CA LEU A 22 9.01 -0.99 -2.88
C LEU A 22 8.28 -2.32 -3.03
N SER A 23 8.97 -3.42 -2.70
CA SER A 23 8.38 -4.76 -2.76
C SER A 23 7.26 -4.91 -1.73
N PRO A 24 6.10 -5.49 -2.10
CA PRO A 24 4.99 -5.72 -1.17
C PRO A 24 5.38 -6.48 0.10
N ARG A 25 6.37 -7.38 -0.02
CA ARG A 25 6.92 -8.14 1.12
C ARG A 25 7.68 -7.27 2.10
N ALA A 26 8.56 -6.40 1.61
CA ALA A 26 9.33 -5.50 2.46
C ALA A 26 8.41 -4.52 3.21
N VAL A 27 7.39 -4.00 2.51
CA VAL A 27 6.38 -3.12 3.10
C VAL A 27 5.52 -3.86 4.13
N ALA A 28 5.14 -5.11 3.85
CA ALA A 28 4.43 -5.97 4.78
C ALA A 28 5.23 -6.23 6.07
N GLU A 29 6.52 -6.55 5.95
CA GLU A 29 7.42 -6.79 7.10
C GLU A 29 7.67 -5.51 7.90
N GLN A 30 7.91 -4.37 7.22
CA GLN A 30 8.19 -3.08 7.88
C GLN A 30 6.98 -2.53 8.64
N GLU A 31 5.77 -2.67 8.08
CA GLU A 31 4.55 -2.09 8.65
C GLU A 31 3.75 -3.10 9.49
N GLY A 32 4.16 -4.37 9.50
CA GLY A 32 3.47 -5.46 10.19
C GLY A 32 2.13 -5.81 9.57
N ILE A 33 2.00 -5.70 8.25
CA ILE A 33 0.74 -5.93 7.52
C ILE A 33 0.80 -7.22 6.74
N SER A 34 -0.33 -7.92 6.62
CA SER A 34 -0.39 -9.11 5.79
C SER A 34 -0.10 -8.78 4.31
N LEU A 35 0.79 -9.56 3.70
CA LEU A 35 1.09 -9.55 2.26
C LEU A 35 -0.16 -9.40 1.37
N PRO A 36 -1.26 -10.18 1.55
CA PRO A 36 -2.44 -10.05 0.71
C PRO A 36 -3.11 -8.66 0.81
N THR A 37 -3.10 -8.02 1.98
CA THR A 37 -3.60 -6.64 2.15
C THR A 37 -2.74 -5.65 1.37
N VAL A 38 -1.41 -5.78 1.43
CA VAL A 38 -0.48 -4.91 0.69
C VAL A 38 -0.68 -5.06 -0.82
N TYR A 39 -0.89 -6.30 -1.30
CA TYR A 39 -1.25 -6.56 -2.71
C TYR A 39 -2.57 -5.90 -3.11
N LYS A 40 -3.61 -5.99 -2.26
CA LYS A 40 -4.89 -5.33 -2.49
C LYS A 40 -4.72 -3.82 -2.64
N TRP A 41 -3.99 -3.19 -1.71
CA TRP A 41 -3.75 -1.74 -1.75
C TRP A 41 -2.95 -1.29 -2.96
N ARG A 42 -1.92 -2.05 -3.38
CA ARG A 42 -1.20 -1.78 -4.63
C ARG A 42 -2.12 -1.84 -5.84
N LYS A 43 -3.02 -2.82 -5.90
CA LYS A 43 -3.99 -2.97 -7.00
C LYS A 43 -4.97 -1.80 -7.02
N GLU A 44 -5.53 -1.44 -5.87
CA GLU A 44 -6.42 -0.29 -5.71
C GLU A 44 -5.72 1.02 -6.10
N ALA A 45 -4.48 1.23 -5.68
CA ALA A 45 -3.69 2.40 -6.03
C ALA A 45 -3.40 2.50 -7.54
N ARG A 46 -3.09 1.38 -8.20
CA ARG A 46 -2.94 1.32 -9.67
C ARG A 46 -4.27 1.45 -10.42
N ALA A 47 -5.40 1.16 -9.78
CA ALA A 47 -6.73 1.38 -10.35
C ALA A 47 -7.13 2.85 -10.20
N ALA A 48 -6.89 3.45 -9.03
CA ALA A 48 -7.09 4.86 -8.77
C ALA A 48 -6.20 5.76 -9.65
N GLY A 49 -4.99 5.32 -9.97
CA GLY A 49 -4.10 5.99 -10.93
C GLY A 49 -4.41 5.72 -12.41
N ARG A 50 -5.52 5.04 -12.73
CA ARG A 50 -5.99 4.78 -14.11
C ARG A 50 -7.34 5.46 -14.36
N CYS A 51 -7.27 6.79 -14.35
CA CYS A 51 -8.09 7.65 -15.20
C CYS A 51 -7.16 8.73 -15.76
N LEU A 52 -6.33 8.37 -16.74
CA LEU A 52 -5.75 9.26 -17.74
C LEU A 52 -5.80 8.54 -19.08
#